data_AF-A0A0K1P6M1-F1
#
_entry.id   AF-A0A0K1P6M1-F1
#
_cell.length_a   1.000
_cell.length_b   1.000
_cell.length_c   1.000
_cell.angle_alpha   90.00
_cell.angle_beta   90.00
_cell.angle_gamma   90.00
#
_symmetry.space_group_name_H-M   'P 1'
#
loop_
_entity.id
_entity.type
_entity.pdbx_description
1 polymer ?
#
loop_
_entity_poly.entity_id
_entity_poly.type
_entity_poly.pdbx_seq_one_letter_code
_entity_poly.pdbx_strand_id
1 'polypeptide(L)'
;MKLKFFLINFFVIFLCLNVISCGETTNYSQDTINSNPKELEYKEKKTDLNVINLLKNEITTIYNEDDESPLSIVDKKLTKDYIDTPSNEYTDKDQYKYDIDSYKGTFLLVNGEFSSEYASFSNELKEIFYVIDSYKNKESDYEWINYFFSIEGKKGNNYFTLFVNQEVITFNETSNCYKYIYNLRFIKNIYIN
;
A
#
# COMPACT_ATOMS: atom_id res chain seq x y z
N MET A 1 67.20 -42.99 -31.47
CA MET A 1 65.93 -42.95 -32.23
C MET A 1 64.89 -42.31 -31.33
N LYS A 2 64.22 -41.24 -31.81
CA LYS A 2 63.53 -40.25 -30.97
C LYS A 2 62.18 -40.73 -30.44
N LEU A 3 61.98 -40.55 -29.14
CA LEU A 3 60.74 -40.69 -28.38
C LEU A 3 59.74 -39.62 -28.86
N LYS A 4 58.62 -40.01 -29.46
CA LYS A 4 57.51 -39.09 -29.78
C LYS A 4 56.47 -39.18 -28.66
N PHE A 5 56.55 -38.22 -27.74
CA PHE A 5 55.48 -37.88 -26.81
C PHE A 5 54.27 -37.37 -27.61
N PHE A 6 53.13 -38.06 -27.52
CA PHE A 6 51.85 -37.57 -28.00
C PHE A 6 51.08 -37.02 -26.79
N LEU A 7 51.22 -35.71 -26.55
CA LEU A 7 50.40 -34.96 -25.60
C LEU A 7 49.03 -34.74 -26.27
N ILE A 8 48.03 -35.50 -25.85
CA ILE A 8 46.63 -35.18 -26.14
C ILE A 8 46.25 -34.01 -25.22
N ASN A 9 46.23 -32.81 -25.79
CA ASN A 9 45.58 -31.65 -25.19
C ASN A 9 44.07 -31.93 -25.13
N PHE A 10 43.59 -32.41 -23.99
CA PHE A 10 42.16 -32.38 -23.69
C PHE A 10 41.81 -30.94 -23.29
N PHE A 11 41.38 -30.17 -24.28
CA PHE A 11 40.86 -28.82 -24.08
C PHE A 11 39.52 -28.96 -23.35
N VAL A 12 39.55 -28.94 -22.02
CA VAL A 12 38.34 -28.82 -21.20
C VAL A 12 37.85 -27.39 -21.40
N ILE A 13 36.89 -27.22 -22.31
CA ILE A 13 36.11 -25.99 -22.40
C ILE A 13 35.26 -25.96 -21.13
N PHE A 14 35.79 -25.30 -20.10
CA PHE A 14 35.01 -24.83 -18.96
C PHE A 14 34.09 -23.75 -19.51
N LEU A 15 32.93 -24.15 -20.02
CA LEU A 15 31.81 -23.24 -20.18
C LEU A 15 31.43 -22.84 -18.76
N CYS A 16 31.95 -21.70 -18.31
CA CYS A 16 31.34 -20.94 -17.24
C CYS A 16 29.92 -20.65 -17.70
N LEU A 17 28.99 -21.54 -17.33
CA LEU A 17 27.59 -21.18 -17.18
C LEU A 17 27.63 -20.00 -16.22
N ASN A 18 27.41 -18.80 -16.77
CA ASN A 18 26.96 -17.67 -15.97
C ASN A 18 25.61 -18.12 -15.42
N VAL A 19 25.64 -18.81 -14.29
CA VAL A 19 24.53 -18.79 -13.36
C VAL A 19 24.41 -17.31 -13.06
N ILE A 20 23.41 -16.67 -13.68
CA ILE A 20 22.93 -15.37 -13.26
C ILE A 20 22.39 -15.65 -11.87
N SER A 21 23.30 -15.63 -10.90
CA SER A 21 23.00 -15.45 -9.51
C SER A 21 22.15 -14.20 -9.50
N CYS A 22 20.88 -14.34 -9.13
CA CYS A 22 20.07 -13.21 -8.73
C CYS A 22 20.91 -12.46 -7.70
N GLY A 23 21.59 -11.41 -8.15
CA GLY A 23 22.26 -10.49 -7.25
C GLY A 23 21.16 -10.01 -6.32
N GLU A 24 21.34 -10.31 -5.05
CA GLU A 24 20.58 -9.73 -3.95
C GLU A 24 20.55 -8.21 -4.13
N THR A 25 19.48 -7.72 -4.76
CA THR A 25 18.94 -6.38 -4.60
C THR A 25 17.59 -6.44 -5.30
N THR A 26 16.56 -6.84 -4.57
CA THR A 26 15.21 -6.40 -4.89
C THR A 26 15.21 -4.87 -4.77
N ASN A 27 15.63 -4.20 -5.85
CA ASN A 27 15.54 -2.75 -5.95
C ASN A 27 14.06 -2.39 -6.12
N TYR A 28 13.30 -2.47 -5.03
CA TYR A 28 12.02 -1.78 -4.91
C TYR A 28 12.35 -0.30 -4.96
N SER A 29 12.26 0.33 -6.12
CA SER A 29 12.32 1.80 -6.19
C SER A 29 11.00 2.32 -5.65
N GLN A 30 10.91 2.47 -4.32
CA GLN A 30 9.82 3.15 -3.64
C GLN A 30 9.94 4.65 -3.95
N ASP A 31 9.36 5.08 -5.07
CA ASP A 31 9.23 6.49 -5.37
C ASP A 31 7.86 6.95 -4.88
N THR A 32 7.79 7.65 -3.75
CA THR A 32 6.55 8.36 -3.37
C THR A 32 6.40 9.59 -4.27
N ILE A 33 5.68 9.49 -5.40
CA ILE A 33 5.59 10.56 -6.40
C ILE A 33 4.25 11.30 -6.32
N ASN A 34 4.05 12.12 -5.29
CA ASN A 34 3.28 13.37 -5.44
C ASN A 34 3.36 14.23 -4.18
N SER A 35 3.94 15.42 -4.29
CA SER A 35 4.09 16.36 -3.17
C SER A 35 2.87 17.25 -2.92
N ASN A 36 1.84 17.20 -3.78
CA ASN A 36 0.72 18.15 -3.76
C ASN A 36 -0.64 17.44 -3.71
N PRO A 37 -0.98 16.77 -2.60
CA PRO A 37 -2.28 16.13 -2.45
C PRO A 37 -3.41 17.17 -2.37
N LYS A 38 -4.59 16.79 -2.84
CA LYS A 38 -5.79 17.65 -2.79
C LYS A 38 -6.55 17.46 -1.48
N GLU A 39 -7.38 18.43 -1.11
CA GLU A 39 -8.33 18.25 -0.02
C GLU A 39 -9.43 17.26 -0.46
N LEU A 40 -9.81 16.33 0.42
CA LEU A 40 -10.94 15.43 0.20
C LEU A 40 -12.26 16.16 0.54
N GLU A 41 -13.18 16.18 -0.41
CA GLU A 41 -14.43 16.93 -0.30
C GLU A 41 -15.61 16.04 0.06
N TYR A 42 -16.43 16.53 1.00
CA TYR A 42 -17.69 15.91 1.40
C TYR A 42 -18.77 16.08 0.32
N LYS A 43 -19.66 15.10 0.22
CA LYS A 43 -20.97 15.29 -0.41
C LYS A 43 -21.83 16.24 0.44
N GLU A 44 -22.85 16.83 -0.19
CA GLU A 44 -23.76 17.77 0.48
C GLU A 44 -24.31 17.17 1.78
N LYS A 45 -24.32 17.97 2.86
CA LYS A 45 -24.81 17.59 4.21
C LYS A 45 -24.00 16.52 4.94
N LYS A 46 -22.88 16.04 4.37
CA LYS A 46 -21.95 15.14 5.06
C LYS A 46 -20.92 15.93 5.86
N THR A 47 -20.45 15.33 6.95
CA THR A 47 -19.61 15.98 7.96
C THR A 47 -18.61 14.99 8.56
N ASP A 48 -17.66 15.50 9.36
CA ASP A 48 -16.73 14.70 10.16
C ASP A 48 -17.44 13.63 11.02
N LEU A 49 -18.63 13.94 11.53
CA LEU A 49 -19.43 12.98 12.30
C LEU A 49 -19.83 11.75 11.48
N ASN A 50 -20.11 11.92 10.18
CA ASN A 50 -20.43 10.79 9.31
C ASN A 50 -19.23 9.87 9.13
N VAL A 51 -18.04 10.43 8.97
CA VAL A 51 -16.78 9.69 8.91
C VAL A 51 -16.56 8.95 10.22
N ILE A 52 -16.60 9.65 11.35
CA ILE A 52 -16.36 9.06 12.67
C ILE A 52 -17.33 7.90 12.93
N ASN A 53 -18.61 8.05 12.61
CA ASN A 53 -19.60 7.00 12.79
C ASN A 53 -19.32 5.77 11.93
N LEU A 54 -18.89 5.97 10.67
CA LEU A 54 -18.50 4.88 9.79
C LEU A 54 -17.26 4.15 10.34
N LEU A 55 -16.23 4.91 10.74
CA LEU A 55 -14.96 4.33 11.16
C LEU A 55 -15.04 3.62 12.53
N LYS A 56 -16.03 3.94 13.35
CA LYS A 56 -16.33 3.23 14.62
C LYS A 56 -17.15 1.94 14.43
N ASN A 57 -17.68 1.71 13.23
CA ASN A 57 -18.53 0.57 12.93
C ASN A 57 -17.69 -0.72 12.80
N GLU A 58 -18.29 -1.88 13.08
CA GLU A 58 -17.68 -3.20 12.93
C GLU A 58 -17.27 -3.53 11.48
N ILE A 59 -17.87 -2.88 10.48
CA ILE A 59 -17.44 -3.04 9.09
C ILE A 59 -16.10 -2.36 8.78
N THR A 60 -15.58 -1.54 9.69
CA THR A 60 -14.28 -0.86 9.52
C THR A 60 -13.19 -1.61 10.26
N THR A 61 -12.07 -1.86 9.59
CA THR A 61 -10.85 -2.40 10.19
C THR A 61 -9.69 -1.43 9.95
N ILE A 62 -9.00 -1.05 11.01
CA ILE A 62 -7.77 -0.26 10.95
C ILE A 62 -6.63 -1.16 11.40
N TYR A 63 -5.65 -1.41 10.54
CA TYR A 63 -4.59 -2.40 10.75
C TYR A 63 -3.40 -1.77 11.47
N ASN A 64 -3.45 -1.76 12.79
CA ASN A 64 -2.34 -1.30 13.62
C ASN A 64 -1.41 -2.47 13.96
N GLU A 65 -0.16 -2.20 14.35
CA GLU A 65 0.89 -3.24 14.51
C GLU A 65 0.46 -4.41 15.43
N ASP A 66 -0.27 -4.08 16.50
CA ASP A 66 -0.67 -5.04 17.54
C ASP A 66 -2.18 -5.37 17.54
N ASP A 67 -2.99 -4.72 16.69
CA ASP A 67 -4.45 -4.79 16.76
C ASP A 67 -5.14 -4.37 15.46
N GLU A 68 -6.11 -5.17 15.01
CA GLU A 68 -7.02 -4.89 13.91
C GLU A 68 -8.40 -4.56 14.48
N SER A 69 -8.74 -3.28 14.54
CA SER A 69 -10.03 -2.87 15.10
C SER A 69 -10.53 -1.53 14.54
N PRO A 70 -11.84 -1.24 14.70
CA PRO A 70 -12.39 0.05 14.33
C PRO A 70 -11.72 1.23 15.07
N LEU A 71 -12.06 2.44 14.63
CA LEU A 71 -11.64 3.68 15.29
C LEU A 71 -12.07 3.69 16.77
N SER A 72 -11.12 3.93 17.68
CA SER A 72 -11.36 3.92 19.11
C SER A 72 -11.26 5.32 19.71
N ILE A 73 -12.38 5.80 20.28
CA ILE A 73 -12.54 7.16 20.81
C ILE A 73 -13.18 7.11 22.20
N VAL A 74 -12.61 7.84 23.15
CA VAL A 74 -13.15 8.10 24.50
C VAL A 74 -13.02 9.58 24.80
N ASP A 75 -14.05 10.20 25.40
CA ASP A 75 -14.05 11.63 25.75
C ASP A 75 -13.61 12.55 24.59
N LYS A 76 -14.11 12.25 23.39
CA LYS A 76 -13.80 12.96 22.13
C LYS A 76 -12.32 12.94 21.74
N LYS A 77 -11.57 11.93 22.20
CA LYS A 77 -10.15 11.76 21.92
C LYS A 77 -9.82 10.36 21.45
N LEU A 78 -8.82 10.24 20.58
CA LEU A 78 -8.27 8.95 20.17
C LEU A 78 -7.68 8.21 21.38
N THR A 79 -7.95 6.91 21.49
CA THR A 79 -7.45 6.08 22.61
C THR A 79 -6.09 5.45 22.35
N LYS A 80 -5.67 5.41 21.07
CA LYS A 80 -4.39 4.89 20.59
C LYS A 80 -3.84 5.74 19.44
N ASP A 81 -2.56 5.53 19.16
CA ASP A 81 -1.89 6.15 18.03
C ASP A 81 -2.25 5.40 16.74
N TYR A 82 -2.37 6.15 15.65
CA TYR A 82 -2.50 5.69 14.28
C TYR A 82 -1.36 6.39 13.53
N ILE A 83 -0.27 5.69 13.29
CA ILE A 83 0.96 6.27 12.76
C ILE A 83 1.18 5.84 11.32
N ASP A 84 2.19 6.42 10.68
CA ASP A 84 2.66 5.95 9.39
C ASP A 84 3.02 4.47 9.45
N THR A 85 2.68 3.75 8.38
CA THR A 85 3.13 2.37 8.22
C THR A 85 4.65 2.34 8.26
N PRO A 86 5.28 1.46 9.07
CA PRO A 86 6.72 1.30 9.05
C PRO A 86 7.20 0.90 7.66
N SER A 87 8.24 1.57 7.16
CA SER A 87 8.96 1.12 5.97
C SER A 87 9.71 -0.17 6.30
N ASN A 88 9.17 -1.33 5.96
CA ASN A 88 9.88 -2.59 6.13
C ASN A 88 10.57 -2.96 4.81
N GLU A 89 11.91 -2.96 4.79
CA GLU A 89 12.66 -3.78 3.85
C GLU A 89 12.47 -5.24 4.29
N TYR A 90 11.92 -6.08 3.43
CA TYR A 90 11.59 -7.47 3.73
C TYR A 90 12.79 -8.27 4.27
N THR A 91 12.59 -8.95 5.40
CA THR A 91 13.29 -10.20 5.73
C THR A 91 12.26 -11.28 6.05
N ASP A 92 12.11 -12.24 5.13
CA ASP A 92 11.54 -13.57 5.25
C ASP A 92 10.38 -13.80 6.26
N LYS A 93 9.18 -14.09 5.74
CA LYS A 93 8.40 -15.33 6.02
C LYS A 93 6.97 -15.23 5.52
N ASP A 94 6.64 -16.03 4.50
CA ASP A 94 5.48 -16.93 4.31
C ASP A 94 4.15 -16.67 5.03
N GLN A 95 3.77 -15.42 5.28
CA GLN A 95 2.42 -15.09 5.71
C GLN A 95 1.96 -13.92 4.88
N TYR A 96 0.74 -14.02 4.34
CA TYR A 96 -0.03 -12.91 3.77
C TYR A 96 -0.26 -11.83 4.84
N LYS A 97 0.80 -11.15 5.25
CA LYS A 97 0.76 -9.79 5.77
C LYS A 97 0.84 -8.95 4.51
N TYR A 98 -0.19 -8.17 4.23
CA TYR A 98 -0.21 -7.17 3.16
C TYR A 98 1.18 -6.53 3.07
N ASP A 99 1.76 -6.44 1.87
CA ASP A 99 3.01 -5.71 1.63
C ASP A 99 2.75 -4.23 1.97
N ILE A 100 2.88 -3.88 3.25
CA ILE A 100 2.56 -2.54 3.73
C ILE A 100 3.81 -1.68 3.54
N ASP A 101 4.00 -1.21 2.32
CA ASP A 101 5.04 -0.26 1.96
C ASP A 101 4.74 1.15 2.50
N SER A 102 5.76 2.01 2.50
CA SER A 102 5.88 3.37 3.07
C SER A 102 4.81 4.43 2.63
N TYR A 103 3.53 4.10 2.65
CA TYR A 103 2.46 5.09 2.47
C TYR A 103 2.13 5.80 3.79
N LYS A 104 1.48 6.95 3.67
CA LYS A 104 1.18 7.81 4.81
C LYS A 104 0.05 7.25 5.65
N GLY A 105 0.20 7.17 6.97
CA GLY A 105 -0.78 6.66 7.92
C GLY A 105 -0.92 5.13 7.96
N THR A 106 -1.80 4.68 8.85
CA THR A 106 -2.16 3.27 9.10
C THR A 106 -3.24 2.81 8.11
N PHE A 107 -3.13 1.60 7.55
CA PHE A 107 -4.13 1.07 6.61
C PHE A 107 -5.55 1.09 7.18
N LEU A 108 -6.52 1.45 6.34
CA LEU A 108 -7.92 1.48 6.70
C LEU A 108 -8.76 0.77 5.64
N LEU A 109 -9.53 -0.23 6.07
CA LEU A 109 -10.48 -0.98 5.25
C LEU A 109 -11.91 -0.75 5.75
N VAL A 110 -12.84 -0.51 4.83
CA VAL A 110 -14.28 -0.51 5.11
C VAL A 110 -14.91 -1.61 4.27
N ASN A 111 -15.27 -2.73 4.91
CA ASN A 111 -15.84 -3.91 4.26
C ASN A 111 -17.36 -3.76 4.08
N GLY A 112 -17.76 -2.80 3.25
CA GLY A 112 -19.15 -2.51 2.93
C GLY A 112 -19.57 -2.96 1.54
N GLU A 113 -20.71 -2.47 1.06
CA GLU A 113 -21.20 -2.84 -0.27
C GLU A 113 -20.37 -2.19 -1.39
N PHE A 114 -20.01 -2.94 -2.43
CA PHE A 114 -19.27 -2.41 -3.58
C PHE A 114 -20.17 -2.33 -4.81
N SER A 115 -20.13 -1.19 -5.51
CA SER A 115 -20.91 -0.98 -6.74
C SER A 115 -20.48 -1.87 -7.92
N SER A 116 -19.28 -2.45 -7.87
CA SER A 116 -18.69 -3.31 -8.92
C SER A 116 -17.43 -3.99 -8.39
N GLU A 117 -16.97 -5.07 -9.04
CA GLU A 117 -15.73 -5.78 -8.69
C GLU A 117 -14.46 -4.89 -8.73
N TYR A 118 -14.42 -3.88 -9.61
CA TYR A 118 -13.30 -2.92 -9.72
C TYR A 118 -13.49 -1.64 -8.88
N ALA A 119 -14.48 -1.59 -8.00
CA ALA A 119 -14.69 -0.42 -7.16
C ALA A 119 -13.59 -0.34 -6.10
N SER A 120 -12.86 0.78 -6.05
CA SER A 120 -11.80 0.98 -5.04
C SER A 120 -12.34 1.25 -3.63
N PHE A 121 -13.58 1.73 -3.54
CA PHE A 121 -14.21 2.11 -2.27
C PHE A 121 -15.63 1.59 -2.18
N SER A 122 -16.03 1.24 -0.96
CA SER A 122 -17.39 0.82 -0.62
C SER A 122 -18.39 1.97 -0.80
N ASN A 123 -19.66 1.63 -0.94
CA ASN A 123 -20.76 2.57 -1.14
C ASN A 123 -20.91 3.52 0.06
N GLU A 124 -20.62 3.06 1.27
CA GLU A 124 -20.67 3.84 2.51
C GLU A 124 -19.65 5.00 2.49
N LEU A 125 -18.42 4.74 2.01
CA LEU A 125 -17.43 5.80 1.82
C LEU A 125 -17.85 6.75 0.70
N LYS A 126 -18.36 6.20 -0.41
CA LYS A 126 -18.86 6.96 -1.55
C LYS A 126 -20.03 7.87 -1.18
N GLU A 127 -20.89 7.46 -0.26
CA GLU A 127 -21.97 8.32 0.24
C GLU A 127 -21.45 9.55 1.00
N ILE A 128 -20.24 9.49 1.55
CA ILE A 128 -19.64 10.57 2.33
C ILE A 128 -18.85 11.53 1.44
N PHE A 129 -18.09 11.04 0.46
CA PHE A 129 -17.12 11.83 -0.31
C PHE A 129 -17.47 11.93 -1.81
N TYR A 130 -17.33 13.12 -2.39
CA TYR A 130 -17.73 13.37 -3.79
C TYR A 130 -16.77 12.78 -4.82
N VAL A 131 -15.47 12.87 -4.54
CA VAL A 131 -14.42 12.69 -5.55
C VAL A 131 -14.03 11.22 -5.76
N ILE A 132 -14.20 10.38 -4.73
CA ILE A 132 -13.73 9.00 -4.73
C ILE A 132 -14.54 8.05 -5.63
N ASP A 133 -15.77 8.42 -6.01
CA ASP A 133 -16.64 7.64 -6.90
C ASP A 133 -16.00 7.35 -8.27
N SER A 134 -15.15 8.28 -8.73
CA SER A 134 -14.49 8.19 -10.03
C SER A 134 -13.25 7.29 -10.04
N TYR A 135 -12.75 6.90 -8.86
CA TYR A 135 -11.53 6.12 -8.71
C TYR A 135 -11.86 4.63 -8.70
N LYS A 136 -11.36 3.92 -9.70
CA LYS A 136 -11.54 2.48 -9.88
C LYS A 136 -10.19 1.79 -9.85
N ASN A 137 -10.16 0.60 -9.27
CA ASN A 137 -9.01 -0.26 -9.39
C ASN A 137 -8.86 -0.65 -10.87
N LYS A 138 -7.62 -0.80 -11.31
CA LYS A 138 -7.30 -1.22 -12.68
C LYS A 138 -6.39 -2.42 -12.60
N GLU A 139 -6.70 -3.43 -13.39
CA GLU A 139 -5.87 -4.62 -13.53
C GLU A 139 -5.58 -4.86 -15.01
N SER A 140 -4.31 -5.12 -15.33
CA SER A 140 -3.82 -5.50 -16.65
C SER A 140 -2.57 -6.37 -16.48
N ASP A 141 -2.12 -7.03 -17.55
CA ASP A 141 -0.99 -7.96 -17.51
C ASP A 141 0.30 -7.38 -16.91
N TYR A 142 0.50 -6.06 -17.00
CA TYR A 142 1.75 -5.38 -16.60
C TYR A 142 1.55 -4.22 -15.62
N GLU A 143 0.32 -3.87 -15.29
CA GLU A 143 0.02 -2.72 -14.42
C GLU A 143 -1.23 -2.97 -13.58
N TRP A 144 -1.07 -2.79 -12.27
CA TRP A 144 -2.14 -2.80 -11.28
C TRP A 144 -2.21 -1.45 -10.58
N ILE A 145 -3.41 -0.89 -10.46
CA ILE A 145 -3.66 0.36 -9.75
C ILE A 145 -4.71 0.12 -8.68
N ASN A 146 -4.36 0.38 -7.43
CA ASN A 146 -5.25 0.30 -6.28
C ASN A 146 -5.38 1.67 -5.62
N TYR A 147 -6.57 1.96 -5.09
CA TYR A 147 -6.78 3.10 -4.21
C TYR A 147 -7.29 2.62 -2.86
N PHE A 148 -6.80 3.22 -1.79
CA PHE A 148 -7.17 2.85 -0.44
C PHE A 148 -7.10 4.04 0.52
N PHE A 149 -7.82 3.92 1.64
CA PHE A 149 -7.73 4.87 2.74
C PHE A 149 -6.66 4.47 3.73
N SER A 150 -6.08 5.47 4.38
CA SER A 150 -5.31 5.30 5.61
C SER A 150 -5.59 6.45 6.57
N ILE A 151 -5.14 6.29 7.81
CA ILE A 151 -5.41 7.22 8.91
C ILE A 151 -4.14 7.53 9.70
N GLU A 152 -3.94 8.79 10.06
CA GLU A 152 -2.90 9.23 11.00
C GLU A 152 -3.52 10.04 12.14
N GLY A 153 -3.13 9.79 13.39
CA GLY A 153 -3.60 10.50 14.56
C GLY A 153 -2.87 10.04 15.82
N LYS A 154 -2.76 10.92 16.81
CA LYS A 154 -2.09 10.59 18.08
C LYS A 154 -3.09 10.37 19.20
N LYS A 155 -2.82 9.40 20.07
CA LYS A 155 -3.55 9.17 21.31
C LYS A 155 -3.72 10.47 22.08
N GLY A 156 -4.93 10.71 22.55
CA GLY A 156 -5.29 11.92 23.29
C GLY A 156 -5.64 13.13 22.41
N ASN A 157 -5.41 13.09 21.10
CA ASN A 157 -5.87 14.13 20.18
C ASN A 157 -7.37 14.00 19.90
N ASN A 158 -8.01 15.14 19.66
CA ASN A 158 -9.41 15.25 19.24
C ASN A 158 -9.55 15.36 17.72
N TYR A 159 -8.56 14.90 16.96
CA TYR A 159 -8.60 14.88 15.51
C TYR A 159 -7.69 13.78 14.97
N PHE A 160 -7.96 13.37 13.74
CA PHE A 160 -7.09 12.53 12.93
C PHE A 160 -7.13 13.02 11.48
N THR A 161 -6.17 12.57 10.69
CA THR A 161 -6.07 12.84 9.26
C THR A 161 -6.41 11.57 8.50
N LEU A 162 -7.33 11.66 7.54
CA LEU A 162 -7.52 10.63 6.53
C LEU A 162 -6.70 10.95 5.30
N PHE A 163 -6.19 9.89 4.68
CA PHE A 163 -5.50 9.94 3.41
C PHE A 163 -6.18 9.02 2.42
N VAL A 164 -6.13 9.40 1.16
CA VAL A 164 -6.37 8.49 0.04
C VAL A 164 -5.06 8.28 -0.67
N ASN A 165 -4.56 7.06 -0.62
CA ASN A 165 -3.35 6.65 -1.32
C ASN A 165 -3.73 5.94 -2.62
N GLN A 166 -2.86 6.08 -3.60
CA GLN A 166 -2.86 5.25 -4.80
C GLN A 166 -1.58 4.45 -4.83
N GLU A 167 -1.73 3.14 -4.95
CA GLU A 167 -0.65 2.22 -5.28
C GLU A 167 -0.69 1.94 -6.78
N VAL A 168 0.48 2.01 -7.41
CA VAL A 168 0.69 1.58 -8.79
C VAL A 168 1.79 0.53 -8.78
N ILE A 169 1.44 -0.67 -9.19
CA ILE A 169 2.34 -1.80 -9.33
C ILE A 169 2.55 -2.01 -10.82
N THR A 170 3.80 -1.96 -11.28
CA THR A 170 4.15 -2.24 -12.68
C THR A 170 5.12 -3.40 -12.76
N PHE A 171 4.87 -4.36 -13.64
CA PHE A 171 5.79 -5.46 -13.90
C PHE A 171 6.73 -5.08 -15.04
N ASN A 172 8.04 -5.12 -14.79
CA ASN A 172 9.06 -4.90 -15.81
C ASN A 172 9.58 -6.25 -16.31
N GLU A 173 9.17 -6.64 -17.52
CA GLU A 173 9.58 -7.90 -18.14
C GLU A 173 11.11 -8.00 -18.35
N THR A 174 11.78 -6.88 -18.62
CA THR A 174 13.23 -6.89 -18.90
C THR A 174 14.03 -7.25 -17.66
N SER A 175 13.60 -6.77 -16.49
CA SER A 175 14.24 -7.04 -15.20
C SER A 175 13.54 -8.14 -14.40
N ASN A 176 12.44 -8.70 -14.91
CA ASN A 176 11.60 -9.69 -14.23
C ASN A 176 11.27 -9.29 -12.78
N CYS A 177 10.86 -8.04 -12.56
CA CYS A 177 10.58 -7.52 -11.23
C CYS A 177 9.36 -6.59 -11.21
N TYR A 178 8.75 -6.45 -10.02
CA TYR A 178 7.69 -5.48 -9.77
C TYR A 178 8.26 -4.15 -9.26
N LYS A 179 7.70 -3.03 -9.73
CA LYS A 179 7.93 -1.69 -9.22
C LYS A 179 6.66 -1.17 -8.57
N TYR A 180 6.77 -0.70 -7.33
CA TYR A 180 5.69 -0.15 -6.53
C TYR A 180 5.85 1.38 -6.44
N ILE A 181 4.77 2.11 -6.69
CA ILE A 181 4.74 3.57 -6.61
C ILE A 181 3.52 3.97 -5.77
N TYR A 182 3.78 4.66 -4.66
CA TYR A 182 2.74 5.17 -3.78
C TYR A 182 2.53 6.67 -4.03
N ASN A 183 1.30 7.08 -4.27
CA ASN A 183 0.94 8.47 -4.51
C ASN A 183 -0.11 8.90 -3.51
N LEU A 184 0.17 9.95 -2.75
CA LEU A 184 -0.83 10.58 -1.91
C LEU A 184 -1.76 11.43 -2.78
N ARG A 185 -3.04 11.04 -2.88
CA ARG A 185 -4.02 11.72 -3.73
C ARG A 185 -4.82 12.76 -2.98
N PHE A 186 -5.30 12.39 -1.80
CA PHE A 186 -6.16 13.26 -0.99
C PHE A 186 -5.76 13.25 0.48
N ILE A 187 -6.03 14.37 1.15
CA ILE A 187 -5.92 14.55 2.61
C ILE A 187 -7.25 15.09 3.15
N LYS A 188 -7.63 14.67 4.35
CA LYS A 188 -8.71 15.28 5.12
C LYS A 188 -8.40 15.30 6.61
N ASN A 189 -8.44 16.47 7.24
CA ASN A 189 -8.46 16.53 8.71
C ASN A 189 -9.90 16.31 9.20
N ILE A 190 -10.07 15.38 10.14
CA ILE A 190 -11.34 15.00 10.76
C ILE A 190 -11.28 15.37 12.24
N TYR A 191 -12.20 16.21 12.71
CA TYR A 191 -12.28 16.66 14.09
C TYR A 191 -13.35 15.90 14.87
N ILE A 192 -12.95 15.37 16.02
CA ILE A 192 -13.79 14.63 16.96
C ILE A 192 -14.47 15.65 17.88
N ASN A 193 -15.70 16.02 17.56
CA ASN A 193 -16.49 17.05 18.26
C ASN A 193 -17.70 16.48 19.01
#